data_AF-A0A2U3CBD6-F1
#
_entry.id   AF-A0A2U3CBD6-F1
#
_cell.length_a   1.000
_cell.length_b   1.000
_cell.length_c   1.000
_cell.angle_alpha   90.00
_cell.angle_beta   90.00
_cell.angle_gamma   90.00
#
_symmetry.space_group_name_H-M   'P 1'
#
loop_
_entity.id
_entity.type
_entity.pdbx_description
1 polymer ?
#
loop_
_entity_poly.entity_id
_entity_poly.type
_entity_poly.pdbx_seq_one_letter_code
_entity_poly.pdbx_strand_id
1 'polypeptide(L)'
;MGRDGVPRLRLVVVADDDAGPRLCRGCGDPLMPSAKATAVFCSSACRSRSWRRTRRTRARIEAVTAGVRASCPQCGAKWTVGVDRLVSAVYCSPVCRKRAWHTRRAQTDEE
;
A
#
# COMPACT_ATOMS: atom_id res chain seq x y z
N MET A 1 -2.55 -14.53 27.65
CA MET A 1 -3.52 -14.48 26.53
C MET A 1 -2.90 -15.24 25.37
N GLY A 2 -3.30 -16.51 25.22
CA GLY A 2 -2.62 -17.53 24.41
C GLY A 2 -2.65 -17.21 22.92
N ARG A 3 -1.48 -17.30 22.30
CA ARG A 3 -1.31 -17.31 20.85
C ARG A 3 -1.46 -18.75 20.38
N ASP A 4 -2.71 -19.18 20.19
CA ASP A 4 -3.00 -20.50 19.62
C ASP A 4 -2.75 -20.47 18.11
N GLY A 5 -1.48 -20.57 17.75
CA GLY A 5 -1.00 -20.90 16.42
C GLY A 5 -1.29 -22.38 16.14
N VAL A 6 -2.55 -22.72 15.87
CA VAL A 6 -2.90 -24.05 15.37
C VAL A 6 -2.72 -24.02 13.84
N PRO A 7 -1.75 -24.76 13.27
CA PRO A 7 -1.69 -24.94 11.83
C PRO A 7 -2.95 -25.68 11.39
N ARG A 8 -3.85 -24.99 10.69
CA ARG A 8 -5.00 -25.63 10.06
C ARG A 8 -4.49 -26.42 8.86
N LEU A 9 -4.05 -27.64 9.09
CA LEU A 9 -3.82 -28.62 8.04
C LEU A 9 -5.14 -28.75 7.27
N ARG A 10 -5.16 -28.23 6.05
CA ARG A 10 -6.28 -28.37 5.12
C ARG A 10 -5.94 -29.47 4.14
N LEU A 11 -6.79 -30.48 4.11
CA LEU A 11 -6.81 -31.50 3.09
C LEU A 11 -6.89 -30.82 1.71
N VAL A 12 -5.83 -30.93 0.92
CA VAL A 12 -5.83 -30.53 -0.48
C VAL A 12 -6.26 -31.77 -1.25
N VAL A 13 -7.51 -31.78 -1.73
CA VAL A 13 -7.90 -32.72 -2.78
C VAL A 13 -7.25 -32.20 -4.06
N VAL A 14 -6.18 -32.86 -4.48
CA VAL A 14 -5.49 -32.56 -5.74
C VAL A 14 -6.38 -33.08 -6.85
N ALA A 15 -7.00 -32.17 -7.60
CA ALA A 15 -7.61 -32.52 -8.87
C ALA A 15 -6.50 -32.42 -9.94
N ASP A 16 -6.32 -33.50 -10.68
CA ASP A 16 -5.45 -33.63 -11.86
C ASP A 16 -5.98 -32.74 -13.00
N ASP A 17 -5.73 -31.44 -12.90
CA ASP A 17 -5.76 -30.51 -14.02
C ASP A 17 -4.36 -29.89 -14.10
N ASP A 18 -3.67 -30.13 -15.22
CA ASP A 18 -2.26 -29.77 -15.52
C ASP A 18 -1.92 -28.26 -15.35
N ALA A 19 -2.92 -27.42 -15.03
CA ALA A 19 -2.80 -25.96 -14.87
C ALA A 19 -2.41 -25.49 -13.45
N GLY A 20 -2.30 -26.40 -12.48
CA GLY A 20 -1.99 -26.06 -11.08
C GLY A 20 -3.12 -25.29 -10.37
N PRO A 21 -3.00 -25.07 -9.04
CA PRO A 21 -4.07 -24.45 -8.26
C PRO A 21 -4.27 -22.98 -8.64
N ARG A 22 -5.49 -22.61 -9.07
CA ARG A 22 -5.84 -21.19 -9.32
C ARG A 22 -5.68 -20.39 -8.03
N LEU A 23 -4.96 -19.29 -8.06
CA LEU A 23 -4.68 -18.48 -6.86
C LEU A 23 -5.58 -17.25 -6.76
N CYS A 24 -5.96 -16.90 -5.53
CA CYS A 24 -6.72 -15.70 -5.23
C CYS A 24 -5.87 -14.45 -5.44
N ARG A 25 -6.32 -13.51 -6.28
CA ARG A 25 -5.62 -12.24 -6.55
C ARG A 25 -5.49 -11.32 -5.31
N GLY A 26 -6.28 -11.57 -4.27
CA GLY A 26 -6.29 -10.75 -3.05
C GLY A 26 -5.27 -11.19 -1.99
N CYS A 27 -5.20 -12.49 -1.72
CA CYS A 27 -4.38 -13.07 -0.65
C CYS A 27 -3.30 -14.05 -1.13
N GLY A 28 -3.36 -14.53 -2.37
CA GLY A 28 -2.42 -15.53 -2.89
C GLY A 28 -2.80 -16.98 -2.59
N ASP A 29 -3.79 -17.22 -1.72
CA ASP A 29 -4.22 -18.58 -1.39
C ASP A 29 -4.90 -19.28 -2.57
N PRO A 30 -4.82 -20.63 -2.66
CA PRO A 30 -5.58 -21.40 -3.62
C PRO A 30 -7.09 -21.12 -3.54
N LEU A 31 -7.71 -20.96 -4.69
CA LEU A 31 -9.16 -20.96 -4.82
C LEU A 31 -9.67 -22.37 -4.59
N MET A 32 -10.81 -22.49 -3.90
CA MET A 32 -11.39 -23.80 -3.68
C MET A 32 -11.78 -24.44 -5.03
N PRO A 33 -11.63 -25.77 -5.18
CA PRO A 33 -12.05 -26.46 -6.41
C PRO A 33 -13.53 -26.23 -6.74
N SER A 34 -14.36 -26.09 -5.70
CA SER A 34 -15.79 -25.77 -5.82
C SER A 34 -16.10 -24.32 -6.21
N ALA A 35 -15.09 -23.44 -6.23
CA ALA A 35 -15.28 -22.07 -6.70
C ALA A 35 -15.44 -22.07 -8.22
N LYS A 36 -16.37 -21.25 -8.72
CA LYS A 36 -16.63 -21.07 -10.16
C LYS A 36 -15.32 -20.95 -10.95
N ALA A 37 -15.27 -21.52 -12.16
CA ALA A 37 -14.10 -21.45 -13.04
C ALA A 37 -13.64 -20.01 -13.33
N THR A 38 -14.56 -19.04 -13.24
CA THR A 38 -14.29 -17.60 -13.42
C THR A 38 -13.96 -16.85 -12.11
N ALA A 39 -13.92 -17.55 -10.97
CA ALA A 39 -13.60 -16.92 -9.69
C ALA A 39 -12.16 -16.39 -9.68
N VAL A 40 -12.00 -15.13 -9.30
CA VAL A 40 -10.69 -14.44 -9.16
C VAL A 40 -10.29 -14.28 -7.68
N PHE A 41 -11.27 -14.35 -6.78
CA PHE A 41 -11.08 -14.14 -5.34
C PHE A 41 -11.70 -15.28 -4.55
N CYS A 42 -11.04 -15.70 -3.47
CA CYS A 42 -11.54 -16.74 -2.57
C CYS A 42 -12.77 -16.29 -1.76
N SER A 43 -12.99 -14.97 -1.63
CA SER A 43 -14.08 -14.41 -0.83
C SER A 43 -14.42 -12.98 -1.23
N SER A 44 -15.61 -12.52 -0.83
CA SER A 44 -16.01 -11.11 -0.90
C SER A 44 -15.04 -10.20 -0.13
N ALA A 45 -14.53 -10.66 1.02
CA ALA A 45 -13.54 -9.93 1.80
C ALA A 45 -12.22 -9.69 1.03
N CYS A 46 -11.72 -10.70 0.30
CA CYS A 46 -10.56 -10.55 -0.57
C CYS A 46 -10.83 -9.64 -1.77
N ARG A 47 -12.03 -9.70 -2.36
CA ARG A 47 -12.46 -8.76 -3.41
C ARG A 47 -12.43 -7.31 -2.90
N SER A 48 -13.04 -7.03 -1.75
CA SER A 48 -13.08 -5.69 -1.16
C SER A 48 -11.71 -5.16 -0.74
N ARG A 49 -10.82 -6.04 -0.26
CA ARG A 49 -9.42 -5.67 0.04
C ARG A 49 -8.65 -5.35 -1.24
N SER A 50 -8.78 -6.18 -2.27
CA SER A 50 -8.15 -5.96 -3.57
C SER A 50 -8.63 -4.64 -4.19
N TRP A 51 -9.94 -4.38 -4.18
CA TRP A 51 -10.49 -3.12 -4.66
C TRP A 51 -9.88 -1.91 -3.95
N ARG A 52 -9.87 -1.91 -2.60
CA ARG A 52 -9.26 -0.81 -1.83
C ARG A 52 -7.78 -0.60 -2.17
N ARG A 53 -7.00 -1.66 -2.39
CA ARG A 53 -5.60 -1.56 -2.82
C ARG A 53 -5.50 -0.93 -4.21
N THR A 54 -6.24 -1.45 -5.19
CA THR A 54 -6.23 -0.92 -6.56
C THR A 54 -6.66 0.54 -6.62
N ARG A 55 -7.69 0.94 -5.85
CA ARG A 55 -8.13 2.34 -5.76
C ARG A 55 -7.03 3.26 -5.28
N ARG A 56 -6.28 2.87 -4.22
CA ARG A 56 -5.16 3.67 -3.71
C ARG A 56 -4.02 3.77 -4.71
N THR A 57 -3.69 2.67 -5.39
CA THR A 57 -2.67 2.67 -6.44
C THR A 57 -3.06 3.60 -7.59
N ARG A 58 -4.33 3.56 -8.04
CA ARG A 58 -4.83 4.44 -9.09
C ARG A 58 -4.73 5.91 -8.70
N ALA A 59 -5.17 6.28 -7.49
CA ALA A 59 -5.06 7.66 -7.01
C ALA A 59 -3.60 8.15 -6.94
N ARG A 60 -2.65 7.27 -6.60
CA ARG A 60 -1.21 7.60 -6.62
C ARG A 60 -0.70 7.82 -8.05
N ILE A 61 -1.06 6.92 -8.97
CA ILE A 61 -0.69 7.06 -10.39
C ILE A 61 -1.27 8.34 -10.96
N GLU A 62 -2.54 8.65 -10.68
CA GLU A 62 -3.18 9.89 -11.13
C GLU A 62 -2.47 11.13 -10.59
N ALA A 63 -2.12 11.16 -9.30
CA ALA A 63 -1.36 12.27 -8.71
C ALA A 63 0.03 12.45 -9.38
N VAL A 64 0.67 11.34 -9.74
CA VAL A 64 1.93 11.33 -10.49
C VAL A 64 1.72 11.86 -11.92
N THR A 65 0.73 11.34 -12.63
CA THR A 65 0.43 11.73 -14.03
C THR A 65 -0.03 13.18 -14.14
N ALA A 66 -0.77 13.69 -13.16
CA ALA A 66 -1.20 15.08 -13.10
C ALA A 66 -0.03 16.06 -12.84
N GLY A 67 1.18 15.57 -12.56
CA GLY A 67 2.37 16.40 -12.41
C GLY A 67 2.30 17.35 -11.22
N VAL A 68 1.59 16.96 -10.15
CA VAL A 68 1.44 17.80 -8.96
C VAL A 68 2.82 18.10 -8.37
N ARG A 69 3.14 19.38 -8.23
CA ARG A 69 4.41 19.84 -7.65
C ARG A 69 4.22 20.24 -6.19
N ALA A 70 5.14 19.83 -5.34
CA ALA A 70 5.26 20.28 -3.96
C ALA A 70 6.57 21.04 -3.76
N SER A 71 6.60 21.93 -2.77
CA SER A 71 7.77 22.73 -2.42
C SER A 71 8.15 22.54 -0.96
N CYS A 72 9.45 22.56 -0.66
CA CYS A 72 9.93 22.46 0.71
C CYS A 72 9.65 23.77 1.44
N PRO A 73 8.98 23.75 2.61
CA PRO A 73 8.76 24.96 3.40
C PRO A 73 10.06 25.55 3.97
N GLN A 74 11.14 24.75 4.07
CA GLN A 74 12.40 25.20 4.65
C GLN A 74 13.36 25.85 3.64
N CYS A 75 13.40 25.34 2.40
CA CYS A 75 14.41 25.75 1.41
C CYS A 75 13.83 26.06 0.03
N GLY A 76 12.51 25.96 -0.15
CA GLY A 76 11.84 26.26 -1.43
C GLY A 76 12.04 25.23 -2.55
N ALA A 77 12.87 24.19 -2.34
CA ALA A 77 13.11 23.16 -3.34
C ALA A 77 11.80 22.52 -3.80
N LYS A 78 11.59 22.42 -5.12
CA LYS A 78 10.38 21.88 -5.73
C LYS A 78 10.61 20.44 -6.20
N TRP A 79 9.59 19.60 -6.11
CA TRP A 79 9.63 18.22 -6.61
C TRP A 79 8.26 17.79 -7.11
N THR A 80 8.25 16.76 -7.97
CA THR A 80 7.02 16.14 -8.46
C THR A 80 6.55 15.08 -7.47
N VAL A 81 5.35 15.26 -6.96
CA VAL A 81 4.73 14.40 -5.94
C VAL A 81 4.54 12.99 -6.51
N GLY A 82 5.05 11.98 -5.81
CA GLY A 82 4.97 10.58 -6.21
C GLY A 82 5.99 10.12 -7.25
N VAL A 83 6.77 11.03 -7.86
CA VAL A 83 7.88 10.69 -8.77
C VAL A 83 9.21 10.87 -8.05
N ASP A 84 9.53 12.10 -7.69
CA ASP A 84 10.80 12.46 -7.05
C ASP A 84 10.79 12.13 -5.55
N ARG A 85 9.61 12.22 -4.92
CA ARG A 85 9.39 11.96 -3.47
C ARG A 85 8.02 11.35 -3.23
N LEU A 86 7.87 10.67 -2.10
CA LEU A 86 6.59 10.11 -1.65
C LEU A 86 5.48 11.18 -1.63
N VAL A 87 4.24 10.76 -1.88
CA VAL A 87 3.06 11.66 -1.87
C VAL A 87 2.89 12.37 -0.52
N SER A 88 3.30 11.73 0.57
CA SER A 88 3.23 12.28 1.93
C SER A 88 4.49 13.06 2.35
N ALA A 89 5.47 13.27 1.46
CA ALA A 89 6.69 13.98 1.80
C ALA A 89 6.41 15.49 1.90
N VAL A 90 6.74 16.08 3.05
CA VAL A 90 6.62 17.53 3.31
C VAL A 90 7.95 18.27 3.13
N TYR A 91 9.07 17.58 3.35
CA TYR A 91 10.41 18.15 3.26
C TYR A 91 11.21 17.44 2.17
N CYS A 92 12.05 18.19 1.46
CA CYS A 92 12.90 17.63 0.41
C CYS A 92 13.99 16.69 0.96
N SER A 93 14.36 16.84 2.23
CA SER A 93 15.41 16.05 2.88
C SER A 93 15.25 15.96 4.41
N PRO A 94 15.89 14.97 5.06
CA PRO A 94 15.96 14.89 6.52
C PRO A 94 16.58 16.14 7.17
N VAL A 95 17.53 16.78 6.49
CA VAL A 95 18.19 18.02 6.96
C VAL A 95 17.18 19.16 7.05
N CYS A 96 16.36 19.36 6.02
CA CYS A 96 15.33 20.41 6.03
C CYS A 96 14.25 20.16 7.09
N ARG A 97 13.88 18.90 7.32
CA ARG A 97 12.98 18.51 8.41
C ARG A 97 13.56 18.86 9.78
N LYS A 98 14.86 18.61 10.00
CA LYS A 98 15.54 18.94 11.25
C LYS A 98 15.60 20.46 11.46
N ARG A 99 15.96 21.23 10.43
CA ARG A 99 15.97 22.70 10.50
C ARG A 99 14.58 23.26 10.84
N ALA A 100 13.53 22.79 10.17
CA ALA A 100 12.16 23.20 10.48
C ALA A 100 11.71 22.81 11.90
N TRP A 101 12.26 21.76 12.50
CA TRP A 101 12.03 21.44 13.91
C TRP A 101 12.72 22.44 14.84
N HIS A 102 13.99 22.78 14.58
CA HIS A 102 14.71 23.78 15.37
C HIS A 102 14.07 25.16 15.28
N THR A 103 13.70 25.63 14.07
CA THR A 103 13.03 26.92 13.88
C THR A 103 11.74 27.00 14.68
N ARG A 104 10.91 25.94 14.66
CA ARG A 104 9.67 25.91 15.44
C ARG A 104 9.93 25.98 16.95
N ARG A 105 10.99 25.34 17.44
CA ARG A 105 11.34 25.38 18.86
C ARG A 105 11.90 26.72 19.31
N ALA A 106 12.73 27.37 18.49
CA ALA A 106 13.22 28.71 18.79
C ALA A 106 12.07 29.70 18.94
N GLN A 107 11.09 29.64 18.04
CA GLN A 107 9.89 30.49 18.09
C GLN A 107 8.99 30.21 19.31
N THR A 108 9.05 29.02 19.91
CA THR A 108 8.28 28.70 21.13
C THR A 108 9.00 29.11 22.41
N ASP A 109 10.29 29.45 22.34
CA ASP A 109 11.11 29.85 23.50
C ASP A 109 11.12 31.38 23.71
N GLU A 110 10.75 32.14 22.67
CA GLU A 110 10.68 33.61 22.66
C GLU A 110 9.30 34.17 23.08
N GLU A 111 8.35 33.32 23.46
CA GLU A 111 6.95 33.66 23.83
C GLU A 111 6.62 33.16 25.24
#